data_AF-A0A142X372-F1
#
_entry.id   AF-A0A142X372-F1
#
_cell.length_a   1.000
_cell.length_b   1.000
_cell.length_c   1.000
_cell.angle_alpha   90.00
_cell.angle_beta   90.00
_cell.angle_gamma   90.00
#
_symmetry.space_group_name_H-M   'P 1'
#
loop_
_entity.id
_entity.type
_entity.pdbx_description
1 polymer ?
#
loop_
_entity_poly.entity_id
_entity_poly.type
_entity_poly.pdbx_seq_one_letter_code
_entity_poly.pdbx_strand_id
1 'polypeptide(L)'
;MPTSSWRLGAVLFVMTLWAAAPLWGADLSAVEKTIGKQPAYRGKPRYCLMAFGPEAKTKVWMVEDGRTLYLDRNANGDLTDDGPPLPLQRASSGTWHEYLLNEIRPEAGPAQTEFCLKRWNYGEKEDSYGLSVNIHDAAPSAEAAGARLQVRDEGIKMYAGWFGTLWADSPAEASILHFGGSLEPRLLRNKDFVINAGIDRLSVCFMTPGHGEAGPTRLGETVLPVSPPMRVRIEWPVAAGSPALVTTHELNEHCCYWEYYNSEFRVPQDKGVVEGMAKVTVELPKGQFPLPLRTNRIDVQVRLTAPSGSSAK
;
A
#
# COMPACT_ATOMS: atom_id res chain seq x y z
N MET A 1 43.28 -15.13 -63.31
CA MET A 1 42.11 -14.35 -62.87
C MET A 1 41.11 -15.31 -62.24
N PRO A 2 40.88 -15.28 -60.92
CA PRO A 2 39.71 -15.92 -60.32
C PRO A 2 38.71 -14.86 -59.81
N THR A 3 37.45 -15.20 -60.02
CA THR A 3 36.25 -14.38 -59.79
C THR A 3 35.83 -14.36 -58.32
N SER A 4 35.59 -13.15 -57.82
CA SER A 4 34.96 -12.85 -56.52
C SER A 4 33.46 -13.19 -56.54
N SER A 5 33.00 -14.01 -55.59
CA SER A 5 31.57 -14.26 -55.34
C SER A 5 31.18 -13.70 -53.98
N TRP A 6 30.44 -12.59 -53.96
CA TRP A 6 29.76 -12.06 -52.79
C TRP A 6 28.47 -12.84 -52.54
N ARG A 7 28.31 -13.43 -51.35
CA ARG A 7 27.03 -13.97 -50.87
C ARG A 7 26.35 -12.91 -49.99
N LEU A 8 25.28 -12.32 -50.49
CA LEU A 8 24.32 -11.54 -49.71
C LEU A 8 23.53 -12.50 -48.81
N GLY A 9 23.84 -12.51 -47.51
CA GLY A 9 23.04 -13.20 -46.50
C GLY A 9 21.92 -12.30 -46.00
N ALA A 10 20.67 -12.64 -46.32
CA ALA A 10 19.49 -11.97 -45.79
C ALA A 10 19.29 -12.39 -44.32
N VAL A 11 19.47 -11.45 -43.38
CA VAL A 11 19.16 -11.64 -41.95
C VAL A 11 17.68 -11.32 -41.76
N LEU A 12 16.87 -12.36 -41.51
CA LEU A 12 15.45 -12.23 -41.19
C LEU A 12 15.32 -11.79 -39.72
N PHE A 13 15.02 -10.51 -39.49
CA PHE A 13 14.77 -9.97 -38.16
C PHE A 13 13.33 -10.31 -37.75
N VAL A 14 13.14 -11.39 -37.00
CA VAL A 14 11.86 -11.71 -36.38
C VAL A 14 11.67 -10.76 -35.20
N MET A 15 10.94 -9.66 -35.40
CA MET A 15 10.46 -8.81 -34.32
C MET A 15 9.38 -9.57 -33.55
N THR A 16 9.79 -10.25 -32.49
CA THR A 16 8.87 -10.83 -31.51
C THR A 16 8.19 -9.68 -30.77
N LEU A 17 6.97 -9.31 -31.17
CA LEU A 17 6.10 -8.42 -30.42
C LEU A 17 5.77 -9.10 -29.08
N TRP A 18 6.52 -8.78 -28.03
CA TRP A 18 6.10 -9.06 -26.67
C TRP A 18 4.94 -8.12 -26.36
N ALA A 19 3.71 -8.61 -26.53
CA ALA A 19 2.55 -7.94 -25.97
C ALA A 19 2.74 -7.89 -24.45
N ALA A 20 3.06 -6.70 -23.92
CA ALA A 20 3.09 -6.48 -22.49
C ALA A 20 1.67 -6.72 -21.97
N ALA A 21 1.44 -7.89 -21.38
CA ALA A 21 0.21 -8.17 -20.68
C ALA A 21 0.04 -7.07 -19.61
N PRO A 22 -1.13 -6.43 -19.51
CA PRO A 22 -1.33 -5.43 -18.48
C PRO A 22 -1.10 -6.11 -17.12
N LEU A 23 -0.26 -5.50 -16.29
CA LEU A 23 -0.02 -5.91 -14.90
C LEU A 23 -1.29 -5.65 -14.08
N TRP A 24 -2.32 -6.45 -14.31
CA TRP A 24 -3.51 -6.47 -13.46
C TRP A 24 -3.12 -7.09 -12.14
N GLY A 25 -3.40 -6.39 -11.04
CA GLY A 25 -3.15 -6.89 -9.69
C GLY A 25 -3.86 -8.22 -9.47
N ALA A 26 -3.32 -9.03 -8.57
CA ALA A 26 -3.88 -10.34 -8.22
C ALA A 26 -5.37 -10.20 -7.81
N ASP A 27 -6.21 -11.13 -8.29
CA ASP A 27 -7.58 -11.27 -7.79
C ASP A 27 -7.53 -11.91 -6.39
N LEU A 28 -7.51 -11.05 -5.37
CA LEU A 28 -7.43 -11.49 -3.99
C LEU A 28 -8.70 -12.22 -3.52
N SER A 29 -9.82 -12.08 -4.22
CA SER A 29 -11.05 -12.82 -3.88
C SER A 29 -10.93 -14.32 -4.19
N ALA A 30 -10.06 -14.68 -5.13
CA ALA A 30 -9.77 -16.06 -5.52
C ALA A 30 -8.64 -16.71 -4.69
N VAL A 31 -8.00 -15.95 -3.80
CA VAL A 31 -6.92 -16.48 -2.95
C VAL A 31 -7.49 -17.49 -1.98
N GLU A 32 -7.01 -18.73 -2.08
CA GLU A 32 -7.43 -19.81 -1.19
C GLU A 32 -6.96 -19.57 0.25
N LYS A 33 -7.93 -19.57 1.18
CA LYS A 33 -7.77 -19.35 2.62
C LYS A 33 -7.82 -20.64 3.42
N THR A 34 -7.00 -21.62 3.04
CA THR A 34 -6.85 -22.89 3.76
C THR A 34 -5.60 -22.87 4.63
N ILE A 35 -5.72 -23.35 5.88
CA ILE A 35 -4.58 -23.66 6.76
C ILE A 35 -4.43 -25.17 6.78
N GLY A 36 -3.26 -25.68 6.36
CA GLY A 36 -3.00 -27.11 6.27
C GLY A 36 -3.01 -27.79 7.64
N LYS A 37 -2.32 -27.20 8.61
CA LYS A 37 -2.26 -27.72 9.98
C LYS A 37 -2.22 -26.60 11.01
N GLN A 38 -3.02 -26.77 12.06
CA GLN A 38 -3.17 -25.80 13.14
C GLN A 38 -2.65 -26.40 14.47
N PRO A 39 -2.03 -25.59 15.33
CA PRO A 39 -1.66 -26.02 16.68
C PRO A 39 -2.91 -26.14 17.57
N ALA A 40 -2.74 -26.78 18.73
CA ALA A 40 -3.73 -26.72 19.78
C ALA A 40 -3.70 -25.33 20.44
N TYR A 41 -4.61 -24.45 20.00
CA TYR A 41 -4.81 -23.14 20.61
C TYR A 41 -5.28 -23.28 22.07
N ARG A 42 -4.88 -22.34 22.92
CA ARG A 42 -5.25 -22.25 24.34
C ARG A 42 -6.55 -21.48 24.56
N GLY A 43 -6.90 -20.56 23.67
CA GLY A 43 -8.12 -19.76 23.67
C GLY A 43 -8.73 -19.68 22.27
N LYS A 44 -9.52 -18.63 22.02
CA LYS A 44 -10.25 -18.46 20.74
C LYS A 44 -9.29 -17.90 19.68
N PRO A 45 -8.97 -18.66 18.61
CA PRO A 45 -8.10 -18.18 17.55
C PRO A 45 -8.77 -17.11 16.70
N ARG A 46 -7.96 -16.20 16.18
CA ARG A 46 -8.33 -15.08 15.32
C ARG A 46 -7.38 -14.99 14.14
N TYR A 47 -7.91 -14.84 12.93
CA TYR A 47 -7.19 -15.15 11.69
C TYR A 47 -6.97 -13.92 10.81
N CYS A 48 -5.79 -13.84 10.21
CA CYS A 48 -5.42 -12.87 9.18
C CYS A 48 -4.43 -13.53 8.20
N LEU A 49 -4.50 -13.18 6.91
CA LEU A 49 -3.61 -13.71 5.88
C LEU A 49 -2.75 -12.59 5.31
N MET A 50 -1.43 -12.73 5.32
CA MET A 50 -0.54 -11.88 4.53
C MET A 50 -0.27 -12.54 3.19
N ALA A 51 -0.29 -11.76 2.11
CA ALA A 51 0.11 -12.21 0.80
C ALA A 51 1.22 -11.30 0.26
N PHE A 52 2.32 -11.88 -0.21
CA PHE A 52 3.50 -11.15 -0.66
C PHE A 52 3.71 -11.23 -2.18
N GLY A 53 4.29 -10.17 -2.72
CA GLY A 53 4.71 -10.06 -4.12
C GLY A 53 3.59 -9.60 -5.06
N PRO A 54 3.91 -9.28 -6.33
CA PRO A 54 2.96 -8.70 -7.28
C PRO A 54 1.74 -9.60 -7.54
N GLU A 55 1.94 -10.91 -7.50
CA GLU A 55 0.92 -11.93 -7.77
C GLU A 55 0.29 -12.52 -6.49
N ALA A 56 0.67 -12.03 -5.30
CA ALA A 56 0.13 -12.50 -4.01
C ALA A 56 0.27 -14.03 -3.80
N LYS A 57 1.30 -14.66 -4.37
CA LYS A 57 1.50 -16.11 -4.37
C LYS A 57 2.00 -16.65 -3.03
N THR A 58 2.86 -15.89 -2.37
CA THR A 58 3.42 -16.28 -1.07
C THR A 58 2.45 -15.88 0.03
N LYS A 59 1.88 -16.88 0.71
CA LYS A 59 0.80 -16.71 1.67
C LYS A 59 1.31 -17.06 3.07
N VAL A 60 1.18 -16.14 4.02
CA VAL A 60 1.63 -16.33 5.40
C VAL A 60 0.47 -16.13 6.33
N TRP A 61 0.07 -17.21 6.99
CA TRP A 61 -0.96 -17.17 8.02
C TRP A 61 -0.47 -16.50 9.29
N MET A 62 -1.35 -15.69 9.86
CA MET A 62 -1.19 -15.09 11.17
C MET A 62 -2.43 -15.43 12.01
N VAL A 63 -2.20 -16.09 13.14
CA VAL A 63 -3.27 -16.47 14.07
C VAL A 63 -2.95 -16.00 15.47
N GLU A 64 -3.77 -15.11 16.01
CA GLU A 64 -3.66 -14.69 17.40
C GLU A 64 -4.64 -15.46 18.28
N ASP A 65 -4.15 -15.96 19.39
CA ASP A 65 -4.95 -16.58 20.44
C ASP A 65 -4.65 -15.90 21.78
N GLY A 66 -5.52 -14.96 22.16
CA GLY A 66 -5.41 -14.21 23.40
C GLY A 66 -4.20 -13.30 23.47
N ARG A 67 -3.03 -13.83 23.87
CA ARG A 67 -1.74 -13.11 23.99
C ARG A 67 -0.59 -13.83 23.29
N THR A 68 -0.91 -14.79 22.43
CA THR A 68 0.06 -15.61 21.71
C THR A 68 -0.20 -15.47 20.22
N LEU A 69 0.85 -15.20 19.45
CA LEU A 69 0.77 -15.08 18.00
C LEU A 69 1.47 -16.27 17.33
N TYR A 70 0.71 -17.01 16.53
CA TYR A 70 1.20 -18.07 15.66
C TYR A 70 1.37 -17.49 14.27
N LEU A 71 2.51 -17.76 13.64
CA LEU A 71 2.86 -17.23 12.32
C LEU A 71 3.43 -18.36 11.48
N ASP A 72 2.97 -18.45 10.24
CA ASP A 72 3.46 -19.36 9.20
C ASP A 72 4.76 -18.78 8.60
N ARG A 73 5.87 -18.98 9.30
CA ARG A 73 7.16 -18.35 9.00
C ARG A 73 7.76 -18.85 7.69
N ASN A 74 7.36 -20.02 7.22
CA ASN A 74 7.87 -20.64 6.00
C ASN A 74 6.85 -20.62 4.83
N ALA A 75 5.65 -20.08 5.05
CA ALA A 75 4.57 -19.95 4.06
C ALA A 75 4.05 -21.29 3.50
N ASN A 76 4.13 -22.38 4.28
CA ASN A 76 3.68 -23.72 3.87
C ASN A 76 2.26 -24.08 4.38
N GLY A 77 1.67 -23.24 5.24
CA GLY A 77 0.35 -23.46 5.82
C GLY A 77 0.30 -24.43 7.01
N ASP A 78 1.43 -24.88 7.53
CA ASP A 78 1.57 -25.67 8.77
C ASP A 78 2.05 -24.77 9.92
N LEU A 79 1.12 -24.30 10.74
CA LEU A 79 1.43 -23.44 11.90
C LEU A 79 2.10 -24.20 13.07
N THR A 80 2.51 -25.45 12.88
CA THR A 80 3.09 -26.31 13.94
C THR A 80 4.56 -26.62 13.75
N ASP A 81 5.17 -26.32 12.60
CA ASP A 81 6.57 -26.61 12.29
C ASP A 81 7.51 -25.38 12.36
N ASP A 82 6.95 -24.17 12.45
CA ASP A 82 7.67 -22.89 12.41
C ASP A 82 8.29 -22.42 13.74
N GLY A 83 8.48 -23.34 14.67
CA GLY A 83 9.04 -23.07 16.00
C GLY A 83 8.02 -22.48 16.99
N PRO A 84 8.48 -21.94 18.14
CA PRO A 84 7.59 -21.51 19.20
C PRO A 84 6.77 -20.28 18.77
N PRO A 85 5.51 -20.14 19.21
CA PRO A 85 4.72 -18.96 18.92
C PRO A 85 5.33 -17.72 19.58
N LEU A 86 5.02 -16.55 19.02
CA LEU A 86 5.54 -15.28 19.52
C LEU A 86 4.75 -14.84 20.75
N PRO A 87 5.42 -14.60 21.90
CA PRO A 87 4.77 -14.04 23.06
C PRO A 87 4.52 -12.54 22.87
N LEU A 88 3.43 -12.05 23.45
CA LEU A 88 3.16 -10.61 23.53
C LEU A 88 4.20 -9.93 24.45
N GLN A 89 4.99 -9.02 23.90
CA GLN A 89 6.02 -8.28 24.63
C GLN A 89 5.51 -6.87 24.95
N ARG A 90 5.92 -6.29 26.08
CA ARG A 90 5.63 -4.89 26.38
C ARG A 90 6.62 -4.01 25.61
N ALA A 91 6.13 -3.04 24.84
CA ALA A 91 6.99 -2.08 24.17
C ALA A 91 7.77 -1.24 25.20
N SER A 92 8.97 -0.78 24.84
CA SER A 92 9.81 0.08 25.69
C SER A 92 9.14 1.40 26.09
N SER A 93 8.25 1.92 25.23
CA SER A 93 7.43 3.12 25.48
C SER A 93 6.26 2.88 26.43
N GLY A 94 5.97 1.62 26.80
CA GLY A 94 5.06 1.23 27.86
C GLY A 94 3.56 1.34 27.55
N THR A 95 3.15 1.96 26.44
CA THR A 95 1.74 2.18 26.05
C THR A 95 1.18 1.11 25.11
N TRP A 96 2.05 0.28 24.52
CA TRP A 96 1.69 -0.69 23.48
C TRP A 96 2.39 -2.02 23.77
N HIS A 97 1.89 -3.08 23.16
CA HIS A 97 2.52 -4.38 23.16
C HIS A 97 2.89 -4.79 21.73
N GLU A 98 3.90 -5.65 21.59
CA GLU A 98 4.49 -5.99 20.30
C GLU A 98 4.73 -7.50 20.18
N TYR A 99 4.49 -8.02 18.98
CA TYR A 99 5.02 -9.28 18.50
C TYR A 99 6.14 -8.97 17.51
N LEU A 100 7.33 -9.48 17.78
CA LEU A 100 8.53 -9.21 16.99
C LEU A 100 9.05 -10.49 16.38
N LEU A 101 9.38 -10.45 15.09
CA LEU A 101 10.07 -11.53 14.40
C LEU A 101 11.06 -10.90 13.42
N ASN A 102 12.31 -11.36 13.48
CA ASN A 102 13.37 -10.81 12.63
C ASN A 102 13.11 -11.11 11.16
N GLU A 103 12.60 -12.31 10.87
CA GLU A 103 12.48 -12.82 9.51
C GLU A 103 11.33 -13.81 9.35
N ILE A 104 10.61 -13.67 8.24
CA ILE A 104 9.71 -14.66 7.64
C ILE A 104 10.45 -15.18 6.40
N ARG A 105 10.67 -16.48 6.29
CA ARG A 105 11.46 -17.10 5.22
C ARG A 105 10.62 -18.13 4.47
N PRO A 106 9.82 -17.68 3.48
CA PRO A 106 9.07 -18.56 2.60
C PRO A 106 9.99 -19.62 1.94
N GLU A 107 9.45 -20.80 1.63
CA GLU A 107 10.18 -21.80 0.84
C GLU A 107 10.61 -21.28 -0.54
N ALA A 108 9.78 -20.41 -1.12
CA ALA A 108 10.01 -19.77 -2.41
C ALA A 108 10.01 -18.25 -2.29
N GLY A 109 11.03 -17.62 -2.86
CA GLY A 109 11.19 -16.16 -2.84
C GLY A 109 12.14 -15.68 -1.74
N PRO A 110 12.32 -14.35 -1.62
CA PRO A 110 13.19 -13.79 -0.61
C PRO A 110 12.53 -13.79 0.76
N ALA A 111 13.35 -13.71 1.79
CA ALA A 111 12.89 -13.49 3.14
C ALA A 111 12.29 -12.09 3.30
N GLN A 112 11.28 -11.96 4.15
CA GLN A 112 10.68 -10.70 4.57
C GLN A 112 11.16 -10.41 5.99
N THR A 113 11.59 -9.18 6.29
CA THR A 113 12.28 -8.88 7.55
C THR A 113 11.53 -7.85 8.39
N GLU A 114 11.98 -7.69 9.64
CA GLU A 114 11.45 -6.70 10.59
C GLU A 114 9.92 -6.76 10.77
N PHE A 115 9.38 -7.97 10.88
CA PHE A 115 7.98 -8.15 11.23
C PHE A 115 7.73 -7.59 12.64
N CYS A 116 6.81 -6.64 12.72
CA CYS A 116 6.36 -6.05 13.97
C CYS A 116 4.84 -5.88 13.93
N LEU A 117 4.14 -6.62 14.78
CA LEU A 117 2.72 -6.41 15.03
C LEU A 117 2.54 -5.72 16.38
N LYS A 118 2.13 -4.46 16.35
CA LYS A 118 1.77 -3.65 17.50
C LYS A 118 0.31 -3.86 17.86
N ARG A 119 0.05 -3.93 19.16
CA ARG A 119 -1.28 -4.05 19.77
C ARG A 119 -1.46 -3.00 20.85
N TRP A 120 -2.59 -2.30 20.83
CA TRP A 120 -2.96 -1.33 21.86
C TRP A 120 -4.44 -1.30 22.12
N ASN A 121 -4.80 -0.71 23.26
CA ASN A 121 -6.18 -0.50 23.65
C ASN A 121 -6.25 0.72 24.57
N TYR A 122 -7.10 1.69 24.23
CA TYR A 122 -7.30 2.92 24.99
C TYR A 122 -8.57 2.90 25.85
N GLY A 123 -8.95 1.71 26.34
CA GLY A 123 -10.24 1.48 26.99
C GLY A 123 -11.38 1.24 25.98
N GLU A 124 -11.01 0.87 24.76
CA GLU A 124 -11.95 0.53 23.70
C GLU A 124 -12.44 -0.92 23.86
N LYS A 125 -13.60 -1.21 23.26
CA LYS A 125 -14.20 -2.55 23.32
C LYS A 125 -13.29 -3.62 22.72
N GLU A 126 -12.51 -3.24 21.73
CA GLU A 126 -11.63 -4.13 20.97
C GLU A 126 -10.22 -3.55 20.91
N ASP A 127 -9.24 -4.44 20.79
CA ASP A 127 -7.85 -4.02 20.63
C ASP A 127 -7.62 -3.52 19.21
N SER A 128 -6.80 -2.49 19.09
CA SER A 128 -6.32 -1.96 17.83
C SER A 128 -4.95 -2.55 17.50
N TYR A 129 -4.69 -2.69 16.19
CA TYR A 129 -3.49 -3.34 15.68
C TYR A 129 -2.82 -2.53 14.59
N GLY A 130 -1.50 -2.66 14.52
CA GLY A 130 -0.67 -2.01 13.53
C GLY A 130 0.48 -2.92 13.15
N LEU A 131 0.55 -3.28 11.89
CA LEU A 131 1.56 -4.19 11.35
C LEU A 131 2.58 -3.40 10.53
N SER A 132 3.85 -3.73 10.66
CA SER A 132 4.90 -3.30 9.75
C SER A 132 5.80 -4.47 9.35
N VAL A 133 6.28 -4.48 8.11
CA VAL A 133 7.19 -5.50 7.56
C VAL A 133 8.05 -4.87 6.46
N ASN A 134 9.29 -5.36 6.30
CA ASN A 134 10.14 -5.01 5.16
C ASN A 134 10.00 -6.08 4.10
N ILE A 135 9.63 -5.68 2.89
CA ILE A 135 9.52 -6.60 1.76
C ILE A 135 10.75 -6.58 0.87
N HIS A 136 11.19 -7.75 0.45
CA HIS A 136 12.36 -7.93 -0.42
C HIS A 136 12.00 -8.51 -1.80
N ASP A 137 10.75 -8.93 -2.00
CA ASP A 137 10.25 -9.51 -3.26
C ASP A 137 9.55 -8.49 -4.18
N ALA A 138 9.91 -7.21 -4.05
CA ALA A 138 9.34 -6.18 -4.89
C ALA A 138 9.93 -6.29 -6.29
N ALA A 139 9.15 -6.83 -7.23
CA ALA A 139 9.49 -6.73 -8.64
C ALA A 139 9.69 -5.24 -8.98
N PRO A 140 10.91 -4.82 -9.39
CA PRO A 140 11.15 -3.43 -9.69
C PRO A 140 10.19 -2.97 -10.78
N SER A 141 9.65 -1.76 -10.65
CA SER A 141 8.83 -1.18 -11.70
C SER A 141 9.63 -1.14 -13.02
N ALA A 142 8.96 -1.33 -14.17
CA ALA A 142 9.64 -1.27 -15.47
C ALA A 142 10.37 0.07 -15.69
N GLU A 143 9.91 1.16 -15.06
CA GLU A 143 10.59 2.45 -15.04
C GLU A 143 11.86 2.46 -14.16
N ALA A 144 11.89 1.67 -13.09
CA ALA A 144 13.07 1.45 -12.24
C ALA A 144 14.10 0.48 -12.86
N ALA A 145 13.79 -0.19 -13.97
CA ALA A 145 14.79 -1.05 -14.63
C ALA A 145 15.96 -0.26 -15.26
N GLY A 146 15.80 1.06 -15.47
CA GLY A 146 16.85 1.94 -16.02
C GLY A 146 17.54 2.83 -14.99
N ALA A 147 16.85 3.22 -13.93
CA ALA A 147 17.44 3.89 -12.78
C ALA A 147 17.75 2.79 -11.77
N ARG A 148 19.03 2.51 -11.50
CA ARG A 148 19.44 1.58 -10.44
C ARG A 148 18.99 2.13 -9.09
N LEU A 149 17.69 2.00 -8.81
CA LEU A 149 17.11 2.20 -7.50
C LEU A 149 17.90 1.20 -6.68
N GLN A 150 18.75 1.72 -5.78
CA GLN A 150 19.30 0.90 -4.72
C GLN A 150 18.09 0.48 -3.90
N VAL A 151 17.37 -0.56 -4.35
CA VAL A 151 16.57 -1.38 -3.47
C VAL A 151 17.62 -1.96 -2.53
N ARG A 152 17.82 -1.24 -1.43
CA ARG A 152 18.85 -1.53 -0.44
C ARG A 152 18.61 -2.92 0.09
N ASP A 153 19.65 -3.55 0.61
CA ASP A 153 19.55 -4.77 1.44
C ASP A 153 18.57 -4.59 2.64
N GLU A 154 18.08 -3.37 2.88
CA GLU A 154 17.13 -2.98 3.92
C GLU A 154 15.66 -3.36 3.59
N GLY A 155 15.31 -3.59 2.32
CA GLY A 155 13.94 -3.88 1.88
C GLY A 155 13.02 -2.66 1.83
N ILE A 156 11.76 -2.85 1.41
CA ILE A 156 10.74 -1.80 1.33
C ILE A 156 9.82 -1.90 2.54
N LYS A 157 9.81 -0.87 3.39
CA LYS A 157 8.90 -0.82 4.55
C LYS A 157 7.46 -0.68 4.08
N MET A 158 6.58 -1.53 4.58
CA MET A 158 5.13 -1.42 4.38
C MET A 158 4.37 -1.62 5.69
N TYR A 159 3.16 -1.09 5.73
CA TYR A 159 2.31 -1.06 6.92
C TYR A 159 0.90 -1.59 6.64
N ALA A 160 0.25 -2.15 7.65
CA ALA A 160 -1.17 -2.53 7.60
C ALA A 160 -1.85 -2.32 8.96
N GLY A 161 -3.17 -2.39 8.99
CA GLY A 161 -3.96 -2.10 10.20
C GLY A 161 -4.16 -0.59 10.41
N TRP A 162 -4.13 -0.16 11.68
CA TRP A 162 -4.52 1.17 12.18
C TRP A 162 -5.99 1.56 12.00
N PHE A 163 -6.68 0.92 11.06
CA PHE A 163 -8.09 1.15 10.75
C PHE A 163 -8.80 -0.20 10.62
N GLY A 164 -9.95 -0.32 11.30
CA GLY A 164 -10.76 -1.54 11.29
C GLY A 164 -10.15 -2.70 12.08
N THR A 165 -10.86 -3.84 12.05
CA THR A 165 -10.44 -5.07 12.73
C THR A 165 -9.53 -5.90 11.83
N LEU A 166 -8.29 -6.13 12.25
CA LEU A 166 -7.32 -6.95 11.51
C LEU A 166 -7.75 -8.43 11.39
N TRP A 167 -8.58 -8.87 12.32
CA TRP A 167 -8.82 -10.27 12.64
C TRP A 167 -10.22 -10.73 12.26
N ALA A 168 -10.32 -11.95 11.75
CA ALA A 168 -11.58 -12.67 11.59
C ALA A 168 -11.70 -13.83 12.59
N ASP A 169 -12.93 -14.28 12.84
CA ASP A 169 -13.23 -15.43 13.71
C ASP A 169 -12.96 -16.78 13.01
N SER A 170 -12.79 -16.79 11.69
CA SER A 170 -12.51 -17.99 10.89
C SER A 170 -11.50 -17.72 9.76
N PRO A 171 -10.78 -18.76 9.27
CA PRO A 171 -9.87 -18.60 8.13
C PRO A 171 -10.57 -18.10 6.85
N ALA A 172 -11.80 -18.56 6.57
CA ALA A 172 -12.53 -18.17 5.37
C ALA A 172 -12.87 -16.67 5.33
N GLU A 173 -13.13 -16.08 6.49
CA GLU A 173 -13.46 -14.66 6.65
C GLU A 173 -12.23 -13.77 6.82
N ALA A 174 -11.03 -14.36 6.96
CA ALA A 174 -9.80 -13.62 7.19
C ALA A 174 -9.58 -12.53 6.13
N SER A 175 -9.19 -11.33 6.60
CA SER A 175 -8.69 -10.28 5.71
C SER A 175 -7.38 -10.74 5.05
N ILE A 176 -7.14 -10.30 3.82
CA ILE A 176 -5.89 -10.54 3.10
C ILE A 176 -5.14 -9.21 3.00
N LEU A 177 -3.99 -9.14 3.65
CA LEU A 177 -3.06 -8.03 3.61
C LEU A 177 -2.09 -8.26 2.45
N HIS A 178 -2.23 -7.50 1.36
CA HIS A 178 -1.36 -7.67 0.19
C HIS A 178 -0.17 -6.72 0.25
N PHE A 179 1.03 -7.27 0.40
CA PHE A 179 2.29 -6.55 0.43
C PHE A 179 3.07 -6.74 -0.89
N GLY A 180 3.67 -5.68 -1.41
CA GLY A 180 4.46 -5.75 -2.65
C GLY A 180 3.64 -5.87 -3.93
N GLY A 181 2.32 -5.67 -3.85
CA GLY A 181 1.45 -5.52 -5.01
C GLY A 181 1.49 -4.12 -5.61
N SER A 182 0.80 -3.94 -6.75
CA SER A 182 0.67 -2.63 -7.38
C SER A 182 0.03 -1.61 -6.44
N LEU A 183 0.62 -0.41 -6.41
CA LEU A 183 0.18 0.67 -5.54
C LEU A 183 -0.89 1.54 -6.22
N GLU A 184 -1.76 2.10 -5.39
CA GLU A 184 -2.75 3.10 -5.75
C GLU A 184 -2.63 4.29 -4.81
N PRO A 185 -2.51 5.53 -5.33
CA PRO A 185 -2.55 6.69 -4.48
C PRO A 185 -3.97 6.89 -3.91
N ARG A 186 -4.03 7.41 -2.69
CA ARG A 186 -5.27 7.85 -2.03
C ARG A 186 -5.03 9.14 -1.28
N LEU A 187 -6.07 9.96 -1.21
CA LEU A 187 -6.11 11.06 -0.25
C LEU A 187 -6.29 10.49 1.15
N LEU A 188 -5.34 10.78 2.04
CA LEU A 188 -5.41 10.35 3.44
C LEU A 188 -6.30 11.29 4.27
N ARG A 189 -6.26 12.58 3.93
CA ARG A 189 -7.13 13.64 4.46
C ARG A 189 -7.94 14.22 3.32
N ASN A 190 -9.05 14.89 3.63
CA ASN A 190 -9.90 15.54 2.63
C ASN A 190 -10.46 14.55 1.61
N LYS A 191 -11.28 13.61 2.11
CA LYS A 191 -12.07 12.70 1.26
C LYS A 191 -12.90 13.47 0.22
N ASP A 192 -13.28 14.70 0.57
CA ASP A 192 -13.89 15.69 -0.31
C ASP A 192 -13.06 17.00 -0.26
N PHE A 193 -13.03 17.74 -1.35
CA PHE A 193 -12.56 19.12 -1.39
C PHE A 193 -13.73 20.07 -1.09
N VAL A 194 -13.65 20.77 0.04
CA VAL A 194 -14.73 21.63 0.52
C VAL A 194 -14.42 23.10 0.20
N ILE A 195 -15.26 23.71 -0.64
CA ILE A 195 -15.17 25.12 -1.02
C ILE A 195 -15.41 25.98 0.23
N ASN A 196 -14.51 26.94 0.50
CA ASN A 196 -14.53 27.83 1.68
C ASN A 196 -14.22 27.15 3.03
N ALA A 197 -13.62 25.95 3.06
CA ALA A 197 -13.22 25.30 4.32
C ALA A 197 -11.99 25.93 5.01
N GLY A 198 -11.30 26.88 4.37
CA GLY A 198 -10.10 27.53 4.90
C GLY A 198 -8.80 26.88 4.39
N ILE A 199 -7.73 27.00 5.17
CA ILE A 199 -6.47 26.29 4.92
C ILE A 199 -6.59 24.87 5.45
N ASP A 200 -6.20 23.91 4.64
CA ASP A 200 -6.09 22.50 5.03
C ASP A 200 -4.72 21.94 4.58
N ARG A 201 -4.52 20.64 4.77
CA ARG A 201 -3.37 19.85 4.35
C ARG A 201 -3.74 18.99 3.14
N LEU A 202 -2.98 19.07 2.05
CA LEU A 202 -3.11 18.08 0.96
C LEU A 202 -2.22 16.89 1.30
N SER A 203 -2.83 15.71 1.44
CA SER A 203 -2.17 14.54 2.00
C SER A 203 -2.47 13.29 1.17
N VAL A 204 -1.41 12.63 0.70
CA VAL A 204 -1.46 11.43 -0.14
C VAL A 204 -0.74 10.29 0.57
N CYS A 205 -1.30 9.08 0.47
CA CYS A 205 -0.58 7.84 0.75
C CYS A 205 -0.69 6.90 -0.44
N PHE A 206 0.19 5.90 -0.50
CA PHE A 206 0.16 4.85 -1.51
C PHE A 206 -0.21 3.54 -0.86
N MET A 207 -1.18 2.84 -1.45
CA MET A 207 -1.72 1.62 -0.88
C MET A 207 -1.72 0.48 -1.87
N THR A 208 -1.43 -0.73 -1.41
CA THR A 208 -1.76 -1.94 -2.17
C THR A 208 -3.17 -2.38 -1.73
N PRO A 209 -4.13 -2.55 -2.66
CA PRO A 209 -5.44 -3.09 -2.32
C PRO A 209 -5.32 -4.47 -1.67
N GLY A 210 -6.04 -4.70 -0.58
CA GLY A 210 -6.19 -6.03 0.02
C GLY A 210 -7.61 -6.58 -0.13
N HIS A 211 -7.92 -7.64 0.61
CA HIS A 211 -9.27 -8.17 0.73
C HIS A 211 -9.79 -8.00 2.17
N GLY A 212 -11.01 -7.51 2.33
CA GLY A 212 -11.61 -7.17 3.64
C GLY A 212 -11.29 -5.75 4.10
N GLU A 213 -11.94 -5.31 5.17
CA GLU A 213 -11.87 -3.92 5.67
C GLU A 213 -10.45 -3.50 6.06
N ALA A 214 -9.70 -4.38 6.72
CA ALA A 214 -8.31 -4.16 7.12
C ALA A 214 -7.30 -4.55 6.03
N GLY A 215 -7.77 -5.04 4.87
CA GLY A 215 -6.95 -5.56 3.78
C GLY A 215 -5.89 -4.60 3.22
N PRO A 216 -6.19 -3.31 3.00
CA PRO A 216 -5.23 -2.42 2.37
C PRO A 216 -3.94 -2.25 3.17
N THR A 217 -2.80 -2.38 2.49
CA THR A 217 -1.47 -2.10 3.05
C THR A 217 -0.95 -0.78 2.49
N ARG A 218 0.04 -0.16 3.14
CA ARG A 218 0.55 1.18 2.82
C ARG A 218 2.05 1.17 2.63
N LEU A 219 2.53 1.89 1.63
CA LEU A 219 3.95 2.13 1.42
C LEU A 219 4.50 3.02 2.53
N GLY A 220 5.65 2.66 3.09
CA GLY A 220 6.32 3.45 4.11
C GLY A 220 6.85 4.78 3.60
N GLU A 221 6.84 5.80 4.45
CA GLU A 221 7.22 7.16 4.12
C GLU A 221 8.70 7.28 3.71
N THR A 222 9.55 6.48 4.34
CA THR A 222 11.01 6.47 4.12
C THR A 222 11.41 5.92 2.75
N VAL A 223 10.47 5.33 2.00
CA VAL A 223 10.76 4.67 0.73
C VAL A 223 10.89 5.67 -0.42
N LEU A 224 10.22 6.83 -0.33
CA LEU A 224 10.32 7.88 -1.33
C LEU A 224 11.15 9.04 -0.79
N PRO A 225 12.13 9.56 -1.55
CA PRO A 225 12.87 10.73 -1.12
C PRO A 225 11.97 11.97 -1.14
N VAL A 226 12.29 12.93 -0.28
CA VAL A 226 11.62 14.25 -0.24
C VAL A 226 12.03 15.11 -1.44
N SER A 227 13.17 14.83 -2.06
CA SER A 227 13.73 15.61 -3.16
C SER A 227 14.19 14.70 -4.30
N PRO A 228 13.74 14.95 -5.56
CA PRO A 228 12.75 15.96 -5.93
C PRO A 228 11.36 15.60 -5.40
N PRO A 229 10.49 16.59 -5.14
CA PRO A 229 9.22 16.31 -4.51
C PRO A 229 8.24 15.66 -5.48
N MET A 230 7.34 14.86 -4.91
CA MET A 230 6.13 14.41 -5.59
C MET A 230 5.22 15.60 -5.87
N ARG A 231 4.54 15.59 -7.03
CA ARG A 231 3.59 16.62 -7.41
C ARG A 231 2.18 16.06 -7.48
N VAL A 232 1.22 16.88 -7.09
CA VAL A 232 -0.20 16.60 -7.22
C VAL A 232 -0.82 17.66 -8.12
N ARG A 233 -1.23 17.23 -9.32
CA ARG A 233 -1.92 18.05 -10.30
C ARG A 233 -3.43 17.82 -10.18
N ILE A 234 -4.19 18.88 -9.94
CA ILE A 234 -5.64 18.81 -9.73
C ILE A 234 -6.34 19.57 -10.85
N GLU A 235 -7.19 18.88 -11.60
CA GLU A 235 -8.15 19.47 -12.53
C GLU A 235 -9.46 19.71 -11.79
N TRP A 236 -9.88 20.97 -11.71
CA TRP A 236 -11.03 21.37 -10.92
C TRP A 236 -12.31 21.43 -11.75
N PRO A 237 -13.47 21.03 -11.19
CA PRO A 237 -14.76 21.31 -11.80
C PRO A 237 -15.01 22.83 -11.79
N VAL A 238 -15.35 23.36 -12.97
CA VAL A 238 -15.69 24.78 -13.19
C VAL A 238 -17.06 24.89 -13.86
N ALA A 239 -17.69 26.06 -13.78
CA ALA A 239 -18.98 26.31 -14.43
C ALA A 239 -18.89 26.10 -15.96
N ALA A 240 -19.99 25.64 -16.57
CA ALA A 240 -20.05 25.45 -18.02
C ALA A 240 -19.68 26.74 -18.78
N GLY A 241 -18.79 26.61 -19.78
CA GLY A 241 -18.27 27.75 -20.55
C GLY A 241 -17.11 28.49 -19.89
N SER A 242 -16.74 28.16 -18.64
CA SER A 242 -15.54 28.70 -18.00
C SER A 242 -14.27 28.01 -18.52
N PRO A 243 -13.12 28.72 -18.55
CA PRO A 243 -11.83 28.09 -18.87
C PRO A 243 -11.50 26.95 -17.90
N ALA A 244 -10.83 25.91 -18.40
CA ALA A 244 -10.35 24.82 -17.56
C ALA A 244 -9.40 25.34 -16.46
N LEU A 245 -9.58 24.85 -15.23
CA LEU A 245 -8.76 25.24 -14.09
C LEU A 245 -7.92 24.05 -13.61
N VAL A 246 -6.61 24.26 -13.54
CA VAL A 246 -5.64 23.27 -13.08
C VAL A 246 -4.70 23.90 -12.07
N THR A 247 -4.42 23.20 -10.97
CA THR A 247 -3.40 23.60 -9.99
C THR A 247 -2.40 22.47 -9.77
N THR A 248 -1.15 22.81 -9.46
CA THR A 248 -0.10 21.85 -9.09
C THR A 248 0.41 22.17 -7.70
N HIS A 249 0.54 21.13 -6.88
CA HIS A 249 0.99 21.21 -5.49
C HIS A 249 2.18 20.28 -5.30
N GLU A 250 3.24 20.72 -4.63
CA GLU A 250 4.38 19.87 -4.28
C GLU A 250 4.18 19.31 -2.87
N LEU A 251 4.38 18.00 -2.69
CA LEU A 251 4.31 17.32 -1.41
C LEU A 251 5.73 17.16 -0.86
N ASN A 252 6.14 18.12 -0.04
CA ASN A 252 7.52 18.31 0.41
C ASN A 252 7.75 17.81 1.84
N GLU A 253 6.71 17.26 2.48
CA GLU A 253 6.78 16.75 3.84
C GLU A 253 6.31 15.29 3.88
N HIS A 254 6.81 14.54 4.85
CA HIS A 254 6.27 13.23 5.19
C HIS A 254 6.20 13.04 6.70
N CYS A 255 5.23 12.27 7.19
CA CYS A 255 5.14 11.92 8.60
C CYS A 255 4.35 10.62 8.81
N CYS A 256 4.26 10.19 10.07
CA CYS A 256 3.30 9.18 10.52
C CYS A 256 3.28 7.92 9.65
N TYR A 257 4.45 7.34 9.37
CA TYR A 257 4.63 6.04 8.73
C TYR A 257 4.33 5.96 7.23
N TRP A 258 3.40 6.71 6.66
CA TRP A 258 3.02 6.57 5.22
C TRP A 258 2.41 7.82 4.60
N GLU A 259 2.44 8.96 5.29
CA GLU A 259 1.81 10.20 4.82
C GLU A 259 2.83 11.06 4.06
N TYR A 260 2.49 11.49 2.84
CA TYR A 260 3.20 12.53 2.07
C TYR A 260 2.28 13.73 1.91
N TYR A 261 2.73 14.93 2.28
CA TYR A 261 1.82 16.07 2.36
C TYR A 261 2.49 17.43 2.12
N ASN A 262 1.65 18.44 1.98
CA ASN A 262 2.00 19.84 2.18
C ASN A 262 1.13 20.45 3.28
N SER A 263 1.66 21.42 4.02
CA SER A 263 0.94 22.01 5.15
C SER A 263 -0.09 23.08 4.75
N GLU A 264 -0.05 23.54 3.50
CA GLU A 264 -0.92 24.59 2.98
C GLU A 264 -1.62 24.18 1.69
N PHE A 265 -2.91 23.92 1.80
CA PHE A 265 -3.79 23.62 0.70
C PHE A 265 -5.08 24.42 0.82
N ARG A 266 -5.53 24.98 -0.30
CA ARG A 266 -6.83 25.66 -0.41
C ARG A 266 -7.48 25.29 -1.72
N VAL A 267 -8.79 25.07 -1.69
CA VAL A 267 -9.60 25.04 -2.92
C VAL A 267 -9.55 26.43 -3.54
N PRO A 268 -9.25 26.58 -4.85
CA PRO A 268 -9.14 27.88 -5.51
C PRO A 268 -10.53 28.46 -5.82
N GLN A 269 -11.34 28.67 -4.78
CA GLN A 269 -12.74 29.12 -4.89
C GLN A 269 -12.88 30.50 -5.56
N ASP A 270 -11.87 31.36 -5.44
CA ASP A 270 -11.76 32.66 -6.10
C ASP A 270 -11.59 32.54 -7.63
N LYS A 271 -11.30 31.34 -8.14
CA LYS A 271 -11.08 31.07 -9.57
C LYS A 271 -12.24 30.32 -10.23
N GLY A 272 -13.43 30.33 -9.62
CA GLY A 272 -14.65 29.78 -10.22
C GLY A 272 -14.79 28.26 -10.10
N VAL A 273 -14.16 27.65 -9.10
CA VAL A 273 -14.44 26.25 -8.74
C VAL A 273 -15.90 26.10 -8.32
N VAL A 274 -16.56 25.07 -8.83
CA VAL A 274 -17.96 24.72 -8.49
C VAL A 274 -18.02 23.30 -7.91
N GLU A 275 -19.19 22.89 -7.42
CA GLU A 275 -19.40 21.50 -7.02
C GLU A 275 -19.27 20.56 -8.22
N GLY A 276 -18.71 19.37 -8.00
CA GLY A 276 -18.46 18.40 -9.06
C GLY A 276 -17.36 17.43 -8.70
N MET A 277 -16.75 16.79 -9.70
CA MET A 277 -15.64 15.86 -9.48
C MET A 277 -14.33 16.49 -9.92
N ALA A 278 -13.38 16.64 -9.01
CA ALA A 278 -12.01 17.00 -9.32
C ALA A 278 -11.22 15.75 -9.72
N LYS A 279 -10.35 15.88 -10.71
CA LYS A 279 -9.41 14.82 -11.12
C LYS A 279 -8.04 15.15 -10.58
N VAL A 280 -7.57 14.33 -9.65
CA VAL A 280 -6.26 14.46 -9.03
C VAL A 280 -5.31 13.48 -9.70
N THR A 281 -4.18 13.97 -10.20
CA THR A 281 -3.10 13.17 -10.77
C THR A 281 -1.85 13.32 -9.90
N VAL A 282 -1.32 12.20 -9.44
CA VAL A 282 -0.07 12.12 -8.68
C VAL A 282 1.09 11.89 -9.64
N GLU A 283 1.99 12.87 -9.71
CA GLU A 283 3.18 12.85 -10.54
C GLU A 283 4.39 12.49 -9.68
N LEU A 284 4.93 11.30 -9.93
CA LEU A 284 6.08 10.77 -9.22
C LEU A 284 7.39 11.19 -9.90
N PRO A 285 8.47 11.40 -9.11
CA PRO A 285 9.81 11.47 -9.66
C PRO A 285 10.16 10.20 -10.46
N LYS A 286 10.65 10.39 -11.69
CA LYS A 286 11.01 9.28 -12.58
C LYS A 286 12.03 8.34 -11.93
N GLY A 287 11.75 7.04 -11.96
CA GLY A 287 12.66 6.00 -11.51
C GLY A 287 12.92 5.93 -10.01
N GLN A 288 12.12 6.64 -9.18
CA GLN A 288 12.27 6.63 -7.72
C GLN A 288 11.24 5.77 -6.99
N PHE A 289 10.26 5.24 -7.73
CA PHE A 289 9.12 4.57 -7.14
C PHE A 289 9.35 3.04 -7.11
N PRO A 290 9.26 2.41 -5.92
CA PRO A 290 9.77 1.06 -5.68
C PRO A 290 8.88 -0.06 -6.23
N LEU A 291 7.60 0.22 -6.44
CA LEU A 291 6.57 -0.74 -6.83
C LEU A 291 5.76 -0.19 -8.01
N PRO A 292 5.16 -1.01 -8.88
CA PRO A 292 4.35 -0.51 -9.97
C PRO A 292 3.12 0.26 -9.46
N LEU A 293 2.74 1.33 -10.14
CA LEU A 293 1.44 1.98 -9.93
C LEU A 293 0.37 1.31 -10.79
N ARG A 294 -0.78 1.01 -10.19
CA ARG A 294 -1.98 0.59 -10.95
C ARG A 294 -2.65 1.79 -11.63
N THR A 295 -2.62 2.94 -10.95
CA THR A 295 -3.12 4.22 -11.42
C THR A 295 -2.35 5.33 -10.72
N ASN A 296 -2.26 6.48 -11.35
CA ASN A 296 -1.80 7.70 -10.71
C ASN A 296 -2.92 8.73 -10.53
N ARG A 297 -4.18 8.31 -10.71
CA ARG A 297 -5.36 9.19 -10.66
C ARG A 297 -6.27 8.88 -9.47
N ILE A 298 -6.85 9.93 -8.90
CA ILE A 298 -7.87 9.89 -7.86
C ILE A 298 -8.99 10.85 -8.28
N ASP A 299 -10.23 10.40 -8.23
CA ASP A 299 -11.39 11.28 -8.38
C ASP A 299 -11.86 11.72 -6.99
N VAL A 300 -12.05 13.03 -6.81
CA VAL A 300 -12.33 13.64 -5.50
C VAL A 300 -13.53 14.55 -5.61
N GLN A 301 -14.54 14.32 -4.77
CA GLN A 301 -15.75 15.14 -4.76
C GLN A 301 -15.41 16.56 -4.30
N VAL A 302 -15.87 17.55 -5.06
CA VAL A 302 -15.87 18.96 -4.66
C VAL A 302 -17.28 19.34 -4.21
N ARG A 303 -17.39 19.95 -3.03
CA ARG A 303 -18.68 20.35 -2.45
C ARG A 303 -18.60 21.70 -1.77
N LEU A 304 -19.74 22.36 -1.61
CA LEU A 304 -19.84 23.56 -0.77
C LEU A 304 -19.75 23.17 0.72
N THR A 305 -19.18 24.07 1.54
CA THR A 305 -19.38 23.98 2.99
C THR A 305 -20.88 24.00 3.26
N ALA A 306 -21.37 23.01 4.01
CA ALA A 306 -22.76 23.03 4.45
C ALA A 306 -23.03 24.38 5.13
N PRO A 307 -24.18 25.05 4.87
CA PRO A 307 -24.53 26.24 5.61
C PRO A 307 -24.31 25.93 7.08
N SER A 308 -23.67 26.84 7.83
CA SER A 308 -23.55 26.72 9.27
C SER A 308 -24.97 26.79 9.86
N GLY A 309 -25.68 25.67 9.78
CA GLY A 309 -27.00 25.50 10.30
C GLY A 309 -26.86 25.72 11.78
N SER A 310 -27.33 26.90 12.21
CA SER A 310 -27.73 27.22 13.56
C SER A 310 -28.00 25.93 14.32
N SER A 311 -27.11 25.58 15.25
CA SER A 311 -27.39 24.60 16.29
C SER A 311 -28.72 25.04 16.93
N ALA A 312 -29.84 24.49 16.44
CA ALA A 312 -31.11 24.58 17.12
C ALA A 312 -30.90 23.83 18.44
N LYS A 313 -30.67 24.61 19.50
CA LYS A 313 -30.73 24.14 20.88
C LYS A 313 -32.15 23.70 21.20
#